data_AF-A0A925FTD5-F1
#
_entry.id   AF-A0A925FTD5-F1
#
_cell.length_a   1.000
_cell.length_b   1.000
_cell.length_c   1.000
_cell.angle_alpha   90.00
_cell.angle_beta   90.00
_cell.angle_gamma   90.00
#
_symmetry.space_group_name_H-M   'P 1'
#
loop_
_entity.id
_entity.type
_entity.pdbx_description
1 polymer ?
#
loop_
_entity_poly.entity_id
_entity_poly.type
_entity_poly.pdbx_seq_one_letter_code
_entity_poly.pdbx_strand_id
1 'polypeptide(L)'
;MKFIRTILLILLLTGTATAQVDRMNSLAGAGPTIFLDFDGQFVSGTIWNWNGSINAQPAALNAGAISEIFNRVAEDFRPFEINVTTDSAAYWNAPDNLRMRVIVTPTSSWYGSAGGVAFVGSFTWGDNNPCWVFSTLLQNNSKYVAEAISHEAGHTLGLQHHSSYDSNCNKIAEYSIGQGVGEVGWAPIMGAGYYENLTTWHHGANTQGCNYIQNDFEIITSYNGISLRSDDHGDGPASATGVNIFGGFFSIAGNISTTQDHDAFKIVLPTSNHFRISAIPQNVGIGNEGANIDIKIWMLNGTDTIGNYNPSTLLNAGIDTNLNAGTYYLVIDGVGNEFHNDFGSMGIFQLNGMVETVLGVNYLDLNGVAGANQTHQFAWSFRTDEMVNSIVIESSRDAKNFTRLVSLAGEENHYMYKPASEGIVYYRLLVQTASNPGGFVSNIIALDAKQNGRAVRIIQASAQTLTVTSNGNHPYQVLSMSGQIMGKGKLTSGINILHVSGGKGLMLLRYQDHNGVYTEKFTIQ
;
A
#
# COMPACT_ATOMS: atom_id res chain seq x y z
N MET A 1 67.05 -26.70 -48.85
CA MET A 1 66.87 -25.33 -48.30
C MET A 1 65.62 -25.33 -47.43
N LYS A 2 65.71 -24.64 -46.29
CA LYS A 2 64.83 -24.74 -45.12
C LYS A 2 63.47 -24.06 -45.34
N PHE A 3 62.44 -24.70 -44.76
CA PHE A 3 61.11 -24.17 -44.45
C PHE A 3 61.18 -22.86 -43.66
N ILE A 4 60.33 -21.88 -44.00
CA ILE A 4 59.82 -20.88 -43.05
C ILE A 4 58.30 -20.79 -43.23
N ARG A 5 57.61 -21.18 -42.17
CA ARG A 5 56.17 -21.00 -41.94
C ARG A 5 55.96 -19.58 -41.40
N THR A 6 55.01 -18.84 -41.94
CA THR A 6 54.43 -17.67 -41.27
C THR A 6 52.98 -17.99 -40.97
N ILE A 7 52.68 -18.19 -39.70
CA ILE A 7 51.33 -18.36 -39.15
C ILE A 7 50.73 -16.97 -38.99
N LEU A 8 49.59 -16.72 -39.64
CA LEU A 8 48.76 -15.54 -39.43
C LEU A 8 47.92 -15.77 -38.15
N LEU A 9 48.30 -15.13 -37.05
CA LEU A 9 47.50 -15.14 -35.82
C LEU A 9 46.45 -14.02 -35.93
N ILE A 10 45.24 -14.34 -36.39
CA ILE A 10 44.08 -13.45 -36.25
C ILE A 10 43.55 -13.63 -34.84
N LEU A 11 43.86 -12.66 -33.97
CA LEU A 11 43.26 -12.55 -32.65
C LEU A 11 41.81 -12.05 -32.84
N LEU A 12 40.84 -12.96 -32.82
CA LEU A 12 39.43 -12.60 -32.67
C LEU A 12 39.22 -12.10 -31.24
N LEU A 13 39.36 -10.79 -31.03
CA LEU A 13 38.75 -10.11 -29.90
C LEU A 13 37.23 -10.09 -30.13
N THR A 14 36.53 -11.06 -29.57
CA THR A 14 35.08 -10.98 -29.39
C THR A 14 34.81 -10.03 -28.22
N GLY A 15 34.99 -8.73 -28.46
CA GLY A 15 34.42 -7.71 -27.60
C GLY A 15 32.92 -7.65 -27.89
N THR A 16 32.08 -7.88 -26.89
CA THR A 16 30.68 -7.49 -26.95
C THR A 16 30.62 -5.96 -27.04
N ALA A 17 30.41 -5.42 -28.23
CA ALA A 17 30.07 -4.00 -28.36
C ALA A 17 28.63 -3.85 -27.86
N THR A 18 28.46 -3.30 -26.67
CA THR A 18 27.16 -2.81 -26.21
C THR A 18 26.90 -1.50 -26.93
N ALA A 19 25.70 -1.32 -27.49
CA ALA A 19 25.29 -0.02 -28.00
C ALA A 19 25.39 1.02 -26.86
N GLN A 20 25.80 2.25 -27.18
CA GLN A 20 25.86 3.33 -26.19
C GLN A 20 24.47 3.70 -25.65
N VAL A 21 23.44 3.47 -26.47
CA VAL A 21 22.02 3.70 -26.18
C VAL A 21 21.27 2.38 -26.30
N ASP A 22 20.61 1.96 -25.23
CA ASP A 22 19.72 0.80 -25.26
C ASP A 22 18.47 1.11 -26.09
N ARG A 23 17.97 0.11 -26.82
CA ARG A 23 16.75 0.25 -27.64
C ARG A 23 15.52 0.03 -26.77
N MET A 24 14.78 1.10 -26.51
CA MET A 24 13.60 1.12 -25.64
C MET A 24 12.39 1.66 -26.43
N ASN A 25 11.20 1.16 -26.13
CA ASN A 25 9.93 1.58 -26.73
C ASN A 25 8.86 1.63 -25.63
N SER A 26 8.13 2.75 -25.51
CA SER A 26 7.08 2.90 -24.51
C SER A 26 5.76 2.27 -24.93
N LEU A 27 5.53 2.13 -26.25
CA LEU A 27 4.36 1.51 -26.86
C LEU A 27 4.71 0.97 -28.25
N ALA A 28 5.42 -0.16 -28.29
CA ALA A 28 5.87 -0.75 -29.53
C ALA A 28 4.69 -1.06 -30.48
N GLY A 29 4.75 -0.52 -31.70
CA GLY A 29 3.72 -0.72 -32.72
C GLY A 29 2.69 0.41 -32.84
N ALA A 30 2.70 1.41 -31.96
CA ALA A 30 1.92 2.63 -32.18
C ALA A 30 2.36 3.35 -33.46
N GLY A 31 1.41 3.93 -34.19
CA GLY A 31 1.69 4.68 -35.42
C GLY A 31 2.48 5.96 -35.13
N PRO A 32 1.93 6.90 -34.34
CA PRO A 32 2.65 8.07 -33.86
C PRO A 32 3.90 7.68 -33.07
N THR A 33 5.05 8.27 -33.40
CA THR A 33 6.33 7.94 -32.76
C THR A 33 7.20 9.18 -32.47
N ILE A 34 7.67 9.31 -31.23
CA ILE A 34 8.69 10.29 -30.83
C ILE A 34 10.00 9.54 -30.60
N PHE A 35 11.03 9.90 -31.37
CA PHE A 35 12.36 9.33 -31.27
C PHE A 35 13.30 10.24 -30.50
N LEU A 36 13.89 9.72 -29.41
CA LEU A 36 14.89 10.40 -28.59
C LEU A 36 16.28 10.04 -29.12
N ASP A 37 16.90 10.99 -29.81
CA ASP A 37 18.18 10.81 -30.50
C ASP A 37 19.32 11.34 -29.62
N PHE A 38 20.02 10.43 -28.94
CA PHE A 38 21.18 10.73 -28.11
C PHE A 38 22.52 10.48 -28.82
N ASP A 39 22.50 9.82 -29.98
CA ASP A 39 23.70 9.36 -30.69
C ASP A 39 24.30 10.44 -31.61
N GLY A 40 23.61 11.58 -31.74
CA GLY A 40 24.00 12.68 -32.60
C GLY A 40 23.47 12.50 -34.02
N GLN A 41 23.38 13.61 -34.75
CA GLN A 41 22.73 13.64 -36.06
C GLN A 41 23.31 14.74 -36.94
N PHE A 42 23.57 14.39 -38.20
CA PHE A 42 23.83 15.38 -39.24
C PHE A 42 22.51 15.87 -39.83
N VAL A 43 22.18 17.13 -39.60
CA VAL A 43 20.92 17.76 -40.03
C VAL A 43 21.19 18.69 -41.20
N SER A 44 20.58 18.40 -42.34
CA SER A 44 20.67 19.17 -43.59
C SER A 44 19.33 19.15 -44.33
N GLY A 45 19.03 20.19 -45.10
CA GLY A 45 17.80 20.27 -45.90
C GLY A 45 16.54 20.59 -45.10
N THR A 46 16.71 21.01 -43.84
CA THR A 46 15.64 21.41 -42.91
C THR A 46 15.59 22.93 -42.78
N ILE A 47 14.50 23.47 -42.22
CA ILE A 47 14.38 24.93 -42.01
C ILE A 47 15.40 25.45 -40.98
N TRP A 48 15.95 24.57 -40.13
CA TRP A 48 17.03 24.89 -39.19
C TRP A 48 18.34 25.29 -39.88
N ASN A 49 18.52 24.91 -41.15
CA ASN A 49 19.78 25.10 -41.87
C ASN A 49 19.96 26.49 -42.49
N TRP A 50 19.44 27.55 -41.84
CA TRP A 50 19.53 28.94 -42.31
C TRP A 50 20.98 29.46 -42.37
N ASN A 51 21.89 28.89 -41.58
CA ASN A 51 23.33 29.16 -41.61
C ASN A 51 24.15 27.90 -41.96
N GLY A 52 23.60 27.03 -42.81
CA GLY A 52 24.24 25.78 -43.23
C GLY A 52 23.84 24.55 -42.42
N SER A 53 24.44 23.41 -42.76
CA SER A 53 24.17 22.12 -42.09
C SER A 53 24.65 22.12 -40.64
N ILE A 54 23.93 21.38 -39.78
CA ILE A 54 24.24 21.25 -38.36
C ILE A 54 24.75 19.84 -38.11
N ASN A 55 25.94 19.70 -37.52
CA ASN A 55 26.50 18.41 -37.11
C ASN A 55 26.34 18.23 -35.59
N ALA A 56 25.18 17.75 -35.17
CA ALA A 56 24.86 17.55 -33.76
C ALA A 56 25.72 16.43 -33.19
N GLN A 57 26.50 16.74 -32.15
CA GLN A 57 27.31 15.73 -31.47
C GLN A 57 26.44 14.83 -30.57
N PRO A 58 26.87 13.60 -30.29
CA PRO A 58 26.19 12.74 -29.32
C PRO A 58 26.08 13.41 -27.96
N ALA A 59 24.98 13.14 -27.25
CA ALA A 59 24.79 13.61 -25.88
C ALA A 59 25.88 13.05 -24.95
N ALA A 60 26.42 13.89 -24.07
CA ALA A 60 27.40 13.47 -23.06
C ALA A 60 26.70 12.83 -21.84
N LEU A 61 25.83 11.85 -22.08
CA LEU A 61 25.03 11.14 -21.08
C LEU A 61 25.44 9.67 -21.03
N ASN A 62 25.40 9.08 -19.83
CA ASN A 62 25.62 7.64 -19.66
C ASN A 62 24.31 6.85 -19.85
N ALA A 63 24.41 5.53 -20.02
CA ALA A 63 23.24 4.67 -20.26
C ALA A 63 22.16 4.80 -19.17
N GLY A 64 22.55 4.89 -17.89
CA GLY A 64 21.59 5.06 -16.78
C GLY A 64 20.81 6.37 -16.87
N ALA A 65 21.48 7.47 -17.20
CA ALA A 65 20.83 8.77 -17.42
C ALA A 65 19.90 8.73 -18.63
N ILE A 66 20.29 8.08 -19.72
CA ILE A 66 19.45 7.90 -20.92
C ILE A 66 18.20 7.08 -20.58
N SER A 67 18.32 5.99 -19.83
CA SER A 67 17.18 5.19 -19.39
C SER A 67 16.25 5.95 -18.45
N GLU A 68 16.79 6.76 -17.54
CA GLU A 68 15.98 7.63 -16.67
C GLU A 68 15.20 8.66 -17.49
N ILE A 69 15.87 9.36 -18.41
CA ILE A 69 15.24 10.34 -19.31
C ILE A 69 14.14 9.68 -20.13
N PHE A 70 14.42 8.52 -20.72
CA PHE A 70 13.43 7.75 -21.48
C PHE A 70 12.20 7.44 -20.62
N ASN A 71 12.38 6.96 -19.39
CA ASN A 71 11.26 6.58 -18.52
C ASN A 71 10.40 7.79 -18.12
N ARG A 72 11.00 8.94 -17.84
CA ARG A 72 10.26 10.18 -17.54
C ARG A 72 9.42 10.63 -18.74
N VAL A 73 10.05 10.75 -19.92
CA VAL A 73 9.35 11.18 -21.15
C VAL A 73 8.29 10.16 -21.57
N ALA A 74 8.57 8.86 -21.42
CA ALA A 74 7.59 7.82 -21.69
C ALA A 74 6.37 7.90 -20.76
N GLU A 75 6.55 8.38 -19.53
CA GLU A 75 5.47 8.59 -18.58
C GLU A 75 4.66 9.86 -18.90
N ASP A 76 5.30 10.95 -19.32
CA ASP A 76 4.61 12.14 -19.84
C ASP A 76 3.64 11.81 -20.98
N PHE A 77 4.07 10.95 -21.89
CA PHE A 77 3.25 10.56 -23.03
C PHE A 77 2.37 9.33 -22.78
N ARG A 78 2.32 8.83 -21.54
CA ARG A 78 1.60 7.61 -21.19
C ARG A 78 0.11 7.61 -21.52
N PRO A 79 -0.64 8.72 -21.36
CA PRO A 79 -2.06 8.74 -21.68
C PRO A 79 -2.38 8.58 -23.17
N PHE A 80 -1.37 8.67 -24.05
CA PHE A 80 -1.56 8.74 -25.50
C PHE A 80 -1.13 7.45 -26.22
N GLU A 81 -1.80 7.16 -27.34
CA GLU A 81 -1.44 6.13 -28.32
C GLU A 81 -0.24 6.57 -29.15
N ILE A 82 0.91 6.73 -28.50
CA ILE A 82 2.17 7.18 -29.08
C ILE A 82 3.35 6.36 -28.53
N ASN A 83 4.30 6.05 -29.40
CA ASN A 83 5.52 5.38 -29.02
C ASN A 83 6.64 6.41 -28.77
N VAL A 84 7.09 6.53 -27.53
CA VAL A 84 8.37 7.17 -27.21
C VAL A 84 9.45 6.10 -27.34
N THR A 85 10.52 6.39 -28.09
CA THR A 85 11.53 5.36 -28.43
C THR A 85 12.94 5.93 -28.49
N THR A 86 13.93 5.08 -28.17
CA THR A 86 15.35 5.29 -28.48
C THR A 86 15.81 4.40 -29.64
N ASP A 87 14.91 3.62 -30.25
CA ASP A 87 15.20 2.78 -31.40
C ASP A 87 14.93 3.53 -32.72
N SER A 88 16.00 3.92 -33.42
CA SER A 88 15.87 4.54 -34.74
C SER A 88 15.15 3.67 -35.77
N ALA A 89 15.14 2.34 -35.61
CA ALA A 89 14.37 1.47 -36.50
C ALA A 89 12.86 1.68 -36.32
N ALA A 90 12.38 1.92 -35.09
CA ALA A 90 10.98 2.24 -34.84
C ALA A 90 10.60 3.58 -35.47
N TYR A 91 11.47 4.61 -35.34
CA TYR A 91 11.30 5.90 -36.02
C TYR A 91 11.15 5.75 -37.54
N TRP A 92 12.06 5.03 -38.19
CA TRP A 92 12.03 4.89 -39.64
C TRP A 92 10.87 4.01 -40.16
N ASN A 93 10.31 3.15 -39.30
CA ASN A 93 9.13 2.36 -39.63
C ASN A 93 7.81 3.14 -39.44
N ALA A 94 7.81 4.19 -38.62
CA ALA A 94 6.64 5.06 -38.44
C ALA A 94 6.40 5.92 -39.70
N PRO A 95 5.13 6.23 -40.04
CA PRO A 95 4.81 7.11 -41.17
C PRO A 95 5.49 8.48 -41.03
N ASP A 96 5.96 9.05 -42.14
CA ASP A 96 6.75 10.29 -42.12
C ASP A 96 6.02 11.44 -41.42
N ASN A 97 4.70 11.55 -41.60
CA ASN A 97 3.84 12.59 -40.99
C ASN A 97 3.28 12.23 -39.60
N LEU A 98 3.72 11.11 -39.01
CA LEU A 98 3.37 10.66 -37.66
C LEU A 98 4.63 10.34 -36.86
N ARG A 99 5.74 11.05 -37.12
CA ARG A 99 6.96 10.87 -36.36
C ARG A 99 7.70 12.18 -36.12
N MET A 100 8.29 12.29 -34.94
CA MET A 100 9.17 13.40 -34.58
C MET A 100 10.48 12.88 -34.03
N ARG A 101 11.58 13.54 -34.39
CA ARG A 101 12.89 13.30 -33.81
C ARG A 101 13.22 14.45 -32.86
N VAL A 102 13.52 14.11 -31.62
CA VAL A 102 14.08 15.01 -30.61
C VAL A 102 15.58 14.76 -30.55
N ILE A 103 16.39 15.71 -31.04
CA ILE A 103 17.85 15.59 -31.00
C ILE A 103 18.34 16.13 -29.66
N VAL A 104 18.94 15.26 -28.85
CA VAL A 104 19.57 15.61 -27.58
C VAL A 104 21.07 15.77 -27.83
N THR A 105 21.60 16.99 -27.65
CA THR A 105 22.96 17.29 -28.08
C THR A 105 23.64 18.36 -27.22
N PRO A 106 24.97 18.32 -27.03
CA PRO A 106 25.73 19.46 -26.49
C PRO A 106 25.89 20.60 -27.51
N THR A 107 25.52 20.39 -28.78
CA THR A 107 25.75 21.33 -29.88
C THR A 107 24.68 22.42 -29.92
N SER A 108 24.88 23.52 -29.18
CA SER A 108 23.94 24.64 -29.08
C SER A 108 24.39 25.95 -29.74
N SER A 109 25.66 26.06 -30.12
CA SER A 109 26.29 27.33 -30.57
C SER A 109 25.67 27.95 -31.83
N TRP A 110 24.96 27.16 -32.63
CA TRP A 110 24.26 27.62 -33.84
C TRP A 110 22.91 28.28 -33.53
N TYR A 111 22.34 28.01 -32.35
CA TYR A 111 21.02 28.52 -31.95
C TYR A 111 21.13 29.66 -30.93
N GLY A 112 21.71 29.40 -29.76
CA GLY A 112 21.75 30.35 -28.66
C GLY A 112 21.63 29.69 -27.28
N SER A 113 21.17 30.47 -26.30
CA SER A 113 21.02 30.03 -24.90
C SER A 113 19.56 29.65 -24.58
N ALA A 114 19.22 28.39 -24.79
CA ALA A 114 17.91 27.81 -24.44
C ALA A 114 18.08 26.36 -23.96
N GLY A 115 17.10 25.83 -23.23
CA GLY A 115 17.06 24.40 -22.88
C GLY A 115 16.79 23.52 -24.10
N GLY A 116 15.92 24.00 -25.00
CA GLY A 116 15.60 23.38 -26.27
C GLY A 116 14.99 24.37 -27.25
N VAL A 117 14.60 23.87 -28.42
CA VAL A 117 13.77 24.61 -29.38
C VAL A 117 13.04 23.65 -30.34
N ALA A 118 11.79 23.97 -30.61
CA ALA A 118 10.93 23.31 -31.58
C ALA A 118 10.16 24.32 -32.45
N PHE A 119 9.73 23.86 -33.63
CA PHE A 119 8.70 24.55 -34.39
C PHE A 119 7.33 24.07 -33.97
N VAL A 120 6.43 25.01 -33.68
CA VAL A 120 5.08 24.68 -33.25
C VAL A 120 4.32 23.97 -34.37
N GLY A 121 3.74 22.80 -34.07
CA GLY A 121 2.95 22.01 -35.00
C GLY A 121 3.75 21.24 -36.06
N SER A 122 5.08 21.10 -35.88
CA SER A 122 5.95 20.42 -36.85
C SER A 122 5.83 18.90 -36.87
N PHE A 123 5.14 18.29 -35.90
CA PHE A 123 4.99 16.82 -35.80
C PHE A 123 4.44 16.19 -37.10
N THR A 124 3.56 16.90 -37.79
CA THR A 124 2.82 16.40 -38.96
C THR A 124 3.45 16.75 -40.31
N TRP A 125 4.59 17.46 -40.35
CA TRP A 125 5.14 18.02 -41.60
C TRP A 125 5.70 16.96 -42.56
N GLY A 126 6.13 15.81 -42.06
CA GLY A 126 6.61 14.71 -42.91
C GLY A 126 7.94 14.95 -43.61
N ASP A 127 8.68 15.98 -43.21
CA ASP A 127 9.92 16.43 -43.86
C ASP A 127 11.18 16.20 -43.01
N ASN A 128 11.04 15.45 -41.91
CA ASN A 128 12.08 15.13 -40.94
C ASN A 128 12.74 16.35 -40.27
N ASN A 129 12.05 17.50 -40.17
CA ASN A 129 12.48 18.59 -39.29
C ASN A 129 12.48 18.11 -37.82
N PRO A 130 13.63 18.10 -37.12
CA PRO A 130 13.68 17.71 -35.71
C PRO A 130 13.26 18.87 -34.79
N CYS A 131 13.01 18.56 -33.51
CA CYS A 131 13.21 19.51 -32.42
C CYS A 131 14.50 19.20 -31.66
N TRP A 132 14.95 20.15 -30.83
CA TRP A 132 16.28 20.15 -30.26
C TRP A 132 16.25 20.32 -28.75
N VAL A 133 17.11 19.57 -28.05
CA VAL A 133 17.36 19.72 -26.63
C VAL A 133 18.87 19.83 -26.40
N PHE A 134 19.28 20.91 -25.75
CA PHE A 134 20.68 21.28 -25.57
C PHE A 134 21.21 20.82 -24.21
N SER A 135 21.61 19.55 -24.13
CA SER A 135 21.87 18.85 -22.86
C SER A 135 22.90 19.56 -21.96
N THR A 136 23.94 20.18 -22.53
CA THR A 136 24.98 20.89 -21.76
C THR A 136 24.48 22.17 -21.13
N LEU A 137 23.54 22.87 -21.76
CA LEU A 137 22.88 24.04 -21.18
C LEU A 137 21.93 23.65 -20.03
N LEU A 138 21.52 22.38 -20.02
CA LEU A 138 20.76 21.73 -18.95
C LEU A 138 21.65 20.96 -17.97
N GLN A 139 22.97 21.25 -17.97
CA GLN A 139 23.97 20.65 -17.08
C GLN A 139 24.09 19.12 -17.20
N ASN A 140 23.58 18.53 -18.29
CA ASN A 140 23.41 17.09 -18.49
C ASN A 140 22.64 16.41 -17.33
N ASN A 141 21.76 17.14 -16.67
CA ASN A 141 20.91 16.62 -15.61
C ASN A 141 19.74 15.83 -16.24
N SER A 142 19.55 14.56 -15.85
CA SER A 142 18.51 13.68 -16.41
C SER A 142 17.12 14.30 -16.36
N LYS A 143 16.72 14.85 -15.20
CA LYS A 143 15.42 15.49 -15.04
C LYS A 143 15.28 16.69 -15.96
N TYR A 144 16.27 17.60 -15.99
CA TYR A 144 16.16 18.81 -16.80
C TYR A 144 16.11 18.50 -18.30
N VAL A 145 16.87 17.51 -18.74
CA VAL A 145 16.85 17.04 -20.13
C VAL A 145 15.50 16.39 -20.46
N ALA A 146 14.93 15.57 -19.57
CA ALA A 146 13.62 14.95 -19.78
C ALA A 146 12.49 15.99 -19.88
N GLU A 147 12.44 16.93 -18.94
CA GLU A 147 11.47 18.04 -18.95
C GLU A 147 11.55 18.83 -20.27
N ALA A 148 12.76 19.16 -20.71
CA ALA A 148 12.95 19.85 -21.99
C ALA A 148 12.52 18.99 -23.19
N ILE A 149 12.79 17.69 -23.19
CA ILE A 149 12.33 16.80 -24.28
C ILE A 149 10.81 16.81 -24.40
N SER A 150 10.09 16.62 -23.30
CA SER A 150 8.62 16.60 -23.32
C SER A 150 8.05 17.97 -23.69
N HIS A 151 8.66 19.05 -23.22
CA HIS A 151 8.30 20.42 -23.57
C HIS A 151 8.46 20.71 -25.08
N GLU A 152 9.63 20.41 -25.64
CA GLU A 152 9.91 20.65 -27.06
C GLU A 152 9.08 19.72 -27.96
N ALA A 153 8.88 18.47 -27.55
CA ALA A 153 7.95 17.56 -28.23
C ALA A 153 6.51 18.13 -28.20
N GLY A 154 6.07 18.67 -27.06
CA GLY A 154 4.78 19.35 -26.89
C GLY A 154 4.59 20.50 -27.88
N HIS A 155 5.62 21.33 -28.09
CA HIS A 155 5.59 22.35 -29.15
C HIS A 155 5.35 21.75 -30.53
N THR A 156 6.06 20.67 -30.89
CA THR A 156 5.85 20.02 -32.20
C THR A 156 4.41 19.54 -32.39
N LEU A 157 3.72 19.23 -31.29
CA LEU A 157 2.32 18.80 -31.26
C LEU A 157 1.31 19.97 -31.25
N GLY A 158 1.80 21.21 -31.27
CA GLY A 158 0.99 22.43 -31.37
C GLY A 158 0.84 23.22 -30.07
N LEU A 159 1.41 22.74 -28.97
CA LEU A 159 1.28 23.39 -27.67
C LEU A 159 2.09 24.70 -27.60
N GLN A 160 1.53 25.67 -26.88
CA GLN A 160 2.21 26.89 -26.45
C GLN A 160 2.69 26.75 -25.01
N HIS A 161 3.58 27.63 -24.55
CA HIS A 161 3.96 27.68 -23.14
C HIS A 161 2.74 27.91 -22.24
N HIS A 162 2.73 27.25 -21.08
CA HIS A 162 1.90 27.64 -19.96
C HIS A 162 2.60 28.74 -19.16
N SER A 163 2.01 29.93 -19.19
CA SER A 163 2.54 31.12 -18.52
C SER A 163 1.75 31.43 -17.25
N SER A 164 2.39 32.11 -16.30
CA SER A 164 1.72 32.58 -15.08
C SER A 164 1.33 34.05 -15.19
N TYR A 165 0.17 34.41 -14.62
CA TYR A 165 -0.39 35.75 -14.66
C TYR A 165 -0.87 36.17 -13.27
N ASP A 166 -0.84 37.47 -12.99
CA ASP A 166 -1.43 38.03 -11.77
C ASP A 166 -2.96 38.17 -11.89
N SER A 167 -3.61 38.60 -10.80
CA SER A 167 -5.07 38.79 -10.77
C SER A 167 -5.58 39.88 -11.72
N ASN A 168 -4.70 40.73 -12.24
CA ASN A 168 -5.00 41.77 -13.23
C ASN A 168 -4.58 41.36 -14.65
N CYS A 169 -4.27 40.07 -14.87
CA CYS A 169 -3.84 39.52 -16.16
C CYS A 169 -2.49 40.02 -16.69
N ASN A 170 -1.61 40.56 -15.84
CA ASN A 170 -0.23 40.84 -16.25
C ASN A 170 0.59 39.55 -16.18
N LYS A 171 1.39 39.28 -17.23
CA LYS A 171 2.28 38.12 -17.28
C LYS A 171 3.36 38.25 -16.19
N ILE A 172 3.41 37.28 -15.27
CA ILE A 172 4.42 37.18 -14.22
C ILE A 172 5.65 36.47 -14.76
N ALA A 173 5.45 35.33 -15.42
CA ALA A 173 6.50 34.55 -16.04
C ALA A 173 6.02 33.92 -17.35
N GLU A 174 6.91 33.87 -18.33
CA GLU A 174 6.67 33.18 -19.60
C GLU A 174 6.47 31.68 -19.39
N TYR A 175 7.26 31.09 -18.51
CA TYR A 175 7.18 29.70 -18.10
C TYR A 175 6.65 29.65 -16.67
N SER A 176 5.48 29.04 -16.48
CA SER A 176 4.97 28.76 -15.14
C SER A 176 5.91 27.78 -14.44
N ILE A 177 6.44 28.16 -13.28
CA ILE A 177 7.37 27.33 -12.50
C ILE A 177 6.67 26.30 -11.62
N GLY A 178 5.33 26.25 -11.67
CA GLY A 178 4.55 25.41 -10.77
C GLY A 178 4.35 26.02 -9.38
N GLN A 179 3.88 25.18 -8.46
CA GLN A 179 3.59 25.50 -7.07
C GLN A 179 3.80 24.27 -6.19
N GLY A 180 4.04 24.52 -4.90
CA GLY A 180 4.16 23.47 -3.90
C GLY A 180 5.61 23.10 -3.60
N VAL A 181 5.76 22.04 -2.82
CA VAL A 181 7.06 21.49 -2.40
C VAL A 181 6.93 19.99 -2.13
N GLY A 182 8.06 19.29 -2.13
CA GLY A 182 8.11 17.87 -1.79
C GLY A 182 7.53 17.01 -2.89
N GLU A 183 7.02 15.85 -2.52
CA GLU A 183 6.59 14.82 -3.46
C GLU A 183 5.37 15.23 -4.32
N VAL A 184 4.48 16.05 -3.76
CA VAL A 184 3.25 16.53 -4.40
C VAL A 184 3.43 17.89 -5.09
N GLY A 185 4.62 18.51 -4.99
CA GLY A 185 4.91 19.77 -5.67
C GLY A 185 4.80 19.61 -7.19
N TRP A 186 4.10 20.54 -7.84
CA TRP A 186 3.59 20.37 -9.19
C TRP A 186 3.98 21.51 -10.14
N ALA A 187 4.32 21.18 -11.39
CA ALA A 187 4.43 22.15 -12.48
C ALA A 187 3.83 21.61 -13.81
N PRO A 188 3.33 22.49 -14.71
CA PRO A 188 2.91 22.06 -16.04
C PRO A 188 4.11 21.76 -16.94
N ILE A 189 4.02 20.72 -17.79
CA ILE A 189 5.09 20.33 -18.74
C ILE A 189 5.43 21.48 -19.70
N MET A 190 4.43 22.21 -20.20
CA MET A 190 4.66 23.40 -21.05
C MET A 190 5.09 24.64 -20.25
N GLY A 191 5.45 24.49 -18.97
CA GLY A 191 6.07 25.51 -18.11
C GLY A 191 7.55 25.24 -17.89
N ALA A 192 8.01 25.37 -16.64
CA ALA A 192 9.38 25.08 -16.22
C ALA A 192 9.41 24.16 -14.98
N GLY A 193 9.21 22.86 -15.18
CA GLY A 193 9.08 21.84 -14.13
C GLY A 193 10.37 21.33 -13.49
N TYR A 194 11.52 21.97 -13.74
CA TYR A 194 12.84 21.49 -13.29
C TYR A 194 12.92 21.19 -11.78
N TYR A 195 12.16 21.90 -10.95
CA TYR A 195 12.24 21.80 -9.49
C TYR A 195 11.06 21.06 -8.84
N GLU A 196 9.98 20.81 -9.57
CA GLU A 196 8.76 20.18 -9.03
C GLU A 196 8.77 18.68 -9.27
N ASN A 197 8.24 17.89 -8.34
CA ASN A 197 8.35 16.44 -8.39
C ASN A 197 7.36 15.82 -9.39
N LEU A 198 6.14 16.37 -9.41
CA LEU A 198 5.06 16.00 -10.30
C LEU A 198 4.99 16.99 -11.46
N THR A 199 5.07 16.49 -12.69
CA THR A 199 4.86 17.31 -13.89
C THR A 199 3.81 16.67 -14.77
N THR A 200 2.86 17.48 -15.26
CA THR A 200 1.73 16.96 -16.03
C THR A 200 1.39 17.86 -17.21
N TRP A 201 0.72 17.29 -18.21
CA TRP A 201 -0.05 18.08 -19.17
C TRP A 201 -1.14 18.86 -18.43
N HIS A 202 -1.51 20.02 -18.95
CA HIS A 202 -2.31 20.97 -18.19
C HIS A 202 -3.43 21.63 -19.01
N HIS A 203 -4.39 22.18 -18.28
CA HIS A 203 -5.47 22.99 -18.82
C HIS A 203 -5.43 24.36 -18.14
N GLY A 204 -4.84 25.33 -18.82
CA GLY A 204 -4.53 26.62 -18.21
C GLY A 204 -4.14 27.70 -19.22
N ALA A 205 -3.86 28.90 -18.69
CA ALA A 205 -3.47 30.04 -19.51
C ALA A 205 -2.16 29.77 -20.27
N ASN A 206 -2.11 30.23 -21.52
CA ASN A 206 -0.94 30.10 -22.37
C ASN A 206 -0.19 31.44 -22.52
N THR A 207 0.90 31.43 -23.29
CA THR A 207 1.73 32.62 -23.55
C THR A 207 0.99 33.82 -24.17
N GLN A 208 -0.14 33.62 -24.85
CA GLN A 208 -0.87 34.68 -25.53
C GLN A 208 -1.63 35.60 -24.56
N GLY A 209 -1.97 35.11 -23.37
CA GLY A 209 -2.56 35.90 -22.29
C GLY A 209 -3.35 35.07 -21.28
N CYS A 210 -3.70 35.67 -20.14
CA CYS A 210 -4.42 35.02 -19.04
C CYS A 210 -5.76 34.38 -19.44
N ASN A 211 -6.42 34.88 -20.50
CA ASN A 211 -7.72 34.42 -20.98
C ASN A 211 -7.61 33.47 -22.18
N TYR A 212 -6.39 33.21 -22.66
CA TYR A 212 -6.14 32.25 -23.73
C TYR A 212 -5.80 30.93 -23.08
N ILE A 213 -6.84 30.13 -22.85
CA ILE A 213 -6.72 28.85 -22.17
C ILE A 213 -6.39 27.77 -23.20
N GLN A 214 -5.34 27.00 -22.93
CA GLN A 214 -4.93 25.84 -23.70
C GLN A 214 -5.25 24.58 -22.91
N ASN A 215 -5.90 23.62 -23.58
CA ASN A 215 -6.08 22.26 -23.10
C ASN A 215 -5.05 21.38 -23.84
N ASP A 216 -4.04 20.92 -23.11
CA ASP A 216 -2.93 20.18 -23.72
C ASP A 216 -3.38 18.85 -24.33
N PHE A 217 -4.24 18.09 -23.65
CA PHE A 217 -4.75 16.81 -24.16
C PHE A 217 -5.56 16.98 -25.44
N GLU A 218 -6.43 17.99 -25.51
CA GLU A 218 -7.23 18.28 -26.70
C GLU A 218 -6.34 18.64 -27.89
N ILE A 219 -5.32 19.47 -27.68
CA ILE A 219 -4.39 19.83 -28.76
C ILE A 219 -3.56 18.63 -29.20
N ILE A 220 -2.98 17.86 -28.27
CA ILE A 220 -2.20 16.67 -28.61
C ILE A 220 -3.05 15.68 -29.43
N THR A 221 -4.32 15.49 -29.07
CA THR A 221 -5.22 14.51 -29.71
C THR A 221 -5.98 15.03 -30.94
N SER A 222 -5.76 16.29 -31.33
CA SER A 222 -6.48 16.92 -32.44
C SER A 222 -5.92 16.50 -33.81
N TYR A 223 -4.97 17.25 -34.36
CA TYR A 223 -4.50 17.10 -35.75
C TYR A 223 -3.26 16.21 -35.88
N ASN A 224 -2.72 15.69 -34.77
CA ASN A 224 -1.44 14.97 -34.75
C ASN A 224 -1.56 13.47 -35.07
N GLY A 225 -2.79 12.97 -35.31
CA GLY A 225 -3.03 11.53 -35.51
C GLY A 225 -2.78 10.68 -34.27
N ILE A 226 -2.77 11.31 -33.08
CA ILE A 226 -2.62 10.71 -31.77
C ILE A 226 -4.00 10.65 -31.11
N SER A 227 -4.35 9.52 -30.51
CA SER A 227 -5.53 9.38 -29.65
C SER A 227 -5.10 9.15 -28.20
N LEU A 228 -6.06 9.23 -27.28
CA LEU A 228 -5.87 8.69 -25.93
C LEU A 228 -5.80 7.16 -25.99
N ARG A 229 -5.12 6.56 -25.02
CA ARG A 229 -5.11 5.10 -24.84
C ARG A 229 -6.49 4.60 -24.46
N SER A 230 -6.77 3.35 -24.80
CA SER A 230 -7.95 2.67 -24.30
C SER A 230 -7.77 2.30 -22.83
N ASP A 231 -8.84 2.43 -22.06
CA ASP A 231 -8.98 1.91 -20.70
C ASP A 231 -8.58 0.41 -20.63
N ASP A 232 -7.76 0.07 -19.63
CA ASP A 232 -7.28 -1.30 -19.35
C ASP A 232 -8.09 -2.02 -18.26
N HIS A 233 -8.83 -1.30 -17.42
CA HIS A 233 -9.61 -1.81 -16.30
C HIS A 233 -10.89 -1.02 -16.05
N GLY A 234 -12.05 -1.67 -16.12
CA GLY A 234 -13.31 -0.92 -16.03
C GLY A 234 -13.56 -0.17 -14.72
N ASP A 235 -14.29 0.95 -14.86
CA ASP A 235 -14.53 2.05 -13.90
C ASP A 235 -15.18 1.75 -12.54
N GLY A 236 -15.66 0.52 -12.29
CA GLY A 236 -16.43 0.29 -11.07
C GLY A 236 -16.77 -1.15 -10.75
N PRO A 237 -17.48 -1.39 -9.63
CA PRO A 237 -17.71 -2.74 -9.11
C PRO A 237 -18.34 -3.74 -10.09
N ALA A 238 -19.13 -3.25 -11.06
CA ALA A 238 -19.78 -4.11 -12.06
C ALA A 238 -18.84 -4.62 -13.15
N SER A 239 -17.80 -3.85 -13.48
CA SER A 239 -16.77 -4.15 -14.50
C SER A 239 -15.41 -4.50 -13.89
N ALA A 240 -15.30 -4.48 -12.56
CA ALA A 240 -14.05 -4.64 -11.84
C ALA A 240 -13.27 -5.90 -12.22
N THR A 241 -11.97 -5.72 -12.43
CA THR A 241 -11.02 -6.78 -12.73
C THR A 241 -10.83 -7.69 -11.50
N GLY A 242 -10.98 -9.00 -11.67
CA GLY A 242 -10.80 -9.97 -10.58
C GLY A 242 -9.35 -10.10 -10.15
N VAL A 243 -9.07 -9.92 -8.85
CA VAL A 243 -7.74 -10.09 -8.27
C VAL A 243 -7.49 -11.55 -7.90
N ASN A 244 -6.43 -12.13 -8.46
CA ASN A 244 -5.97 -13.47 -8.10
C ASN A 244 -4.90 -13.38 -7.00
N ILE A 245 -5.24 -13.80 -5.78
CA ILE A 245 -4.32 -13.82 -4.64
C ILE A 245 -3.59 -15.17 -4.61
N PHE A 246 -2.27 -15.15 -4.75
CA PHE A 246 -1.42 -16.35 -4.69
C PHE A 246 -0.44 -16.27 -3.52
N GLY A 247 -0.46 -17.28 -2.64
CA GLY A 247 0.43 -17.30 -1.48
C GLY A 247 0.26 -16.13 -0.50
N GLY A 248 -0.92 -15.49 -0.50
CA GLY A 248 -1.18 -14.28 0.29
C GLY A 248 -0.71 -12.98 -0.37
N PHE A 249 -0.32 -12.99 -1.64
CA PHE A 249 0.13 -11.80 -2.34
C PHE A 249 -0.57 -11.62 -3.69
N PHE A 250 -0.62 -10.39 -4.18
CA PHE A 250 -0.95 -10.07 -5.56
C PHE A 250 -0.21 -8.80 -6.02
N SER A 251 -0.07 -8.68 -7.33
CA SER A 251 0.54 -7.53 -7.99
C SER A 251 -0.15 -7.32 -9.34
N ILE A 252 -0.73 -6.14 -9.56
CA ILE A 252 -1.46 -5.78 -10.77
C ILE A 252 -1.02 -4.39 -11.21
N ALA A 253 -0.66 -4.22 -12.48
CA ALA A 253 -0.40 -2.92 -13.07
C ALA A 253 -1.69 -2.39 -13.69
N GLY A 254 -1.89 -1.07 -13.67
CA GLY A 254 -3.01 -0.38 -14.31
C GLY A 254 -2.56 0.97 -14.86
N ASN A 255 -3.41 1.62 -15.66
CA ASN A 255 -3.09 2.85 -16.34
C ASN A 255 -4.30 3.79 -16.40
N ILE A 256 -4.28 4.82 -15.55
CA ILE A 256 -5.27 5.90 -15.61
C ILE A 256 -4.94 6.80 -16.80
N SER A 257 -5.75 6.74 -17.84
CA SER A 257 -5.54 7.40 -19.13
C SER A 257 -6.39 8.65 -19.35
N THR A 258 -7.41 8.88 -18.52
CA THR A 258 -8.29 10.06 -18.56
C THR A 258 -8.76 10.46 -17.16
N THR A 259 -9.28 11.68 -17.01
CA THR A 259 -9.90 12.16 -15.73
C THR A 259 -11.22 11.45 -15.36
N GLN A 260 -11.73 10.59 -16.24
CA GLN A 260 -12.93 9.77 -16.00
C GLN A 260 -12.58 8.29 -15.81
N ASP A 261 -11.31 7.95 -16.00
CA ASP A 261 -10.81 6.58 -15.99
C ASP A 261 -10.55 6.15 -14.55
N HIS A 262 -11.15 5.05 -14.13
CA HIS A 262 -10.99 4.52 -12.79
C HIS A 262 -10.71 3.01 -12.83
N ASP A 263 -9.58 2.57 -12.29
CA ASP A 263 -9.32 1.13 -12.32
C ASP A 263 -9.99 0.43 -11.13
N ALA A 264 -11.06 -0.32 -11.37
CA ALA A 264 -11.72 -1.10 -10.32
C ALA A 264 -11.20 -2.55 -10.25
N PHE A 265 -10.85 -2.98 -9.05
CA PHE A 265 -10.34 -4.32 -8.75
C PHE A 265 -11.20 -5.02 -7.70
N LYS A 266 -11.63 -6.25 -7.99
CA LYS A 266 -12.45 -7.09 -7.10
C LYS A 266 -11.59 -8.08 -6.31
N ILE A 267 -11.71 -8.02 -4.99
CA ILE A 267 -11.03 -8.93 -4.06
C ILE A 267 -12.07 -9.77 -3.31
N VAL A 268 -11.80 -11.07 -3.20
CA VAL A 268 -12.63 -12.01 -2.44
C VAL A 268 -11.79 -12.60 -1.31
N LEU A 269 -12.20 -12.31 -0.08
CA LEU A 269 -11.56 -12.83 1.14
C LEU A 269 -12.42 -13.97 1.71
N PRO A 270 -11.92 -15.22 1.74
CA PRO A 270 -12.68 -16.35 2.24
C PRO A 270 -12.79 -16.39 3.78
N THR A 271 -11.90 -15.67 4.47
CA THR A 271 -11.81 -15.59 5.93
C THR A 271 -11.51 -14.16 6.35
N SER A 272 -11.54 -13.87 7.66
CA SER A 272 -10.97 -12.61 8.14
C SER A 272 -9.46 -12.58 7.90
N ASN A 273 -8.95 -11.45 7.43
CA ASN A 273 -7.56 -11.29 7.02
C ASN A 273 -7.05 -9.88 7.37
N HIS A 274 -5.76 -9.79 7.67
CA HIS A 274 -5.04 -8.54 7.69
C HIS A 274 -4.64 -8.22 6.25
N PHE A 275 -5.07 -7.05 5.77
CA PHE A 275 -5.04 -6.68 4.37
C PHE A 275 -4.21 -5.41 4.21
N ARG A 276 -3.08 -5.55 3.52
CA ARG A 276 -2.15 -4.47 3.21
C ARG A 276 -2.07 -4.23 1.72
N ILE A 277 -2.20 -2.98 1.31
CA ILE A 277 -2.17 -2.54 -0.08
C ILE A 277 -1.25 -1.34 -0.22
N SER A 278 -0.53 -1.31 -1.33
CA SER A 278 0.21 -0.14 -1.81
C SER A 278 -0.01 0.02 -3.30
N ALA A 279 -0.60 1.13 -3.71
CA ALA A 279 -0.64 1.59 -5.09
C ALA A 279 0.49 2.60 -5.29
N ILE A 280 1.47 2.24 -6.12
CA ILE A 280 2.70 3.01 -6.33
C ILE A 280 2.70 3.51 -7.77
N PRO A 281 2.84 4.83 -8.02
CA PRO A 281 2.93 5.34 -9.38
C PRO A 281 4.21 4.86 -10.06
N GLN A 282 4.20 4.74 -11.39
CA GLN A 282 5.43 4.56 -12.15
C GLN A 282 6.35 5.75 -11.88
N ASN A 283 7.60 5.46 -11.52
CA ASN A 283 8.59 6.46 -11.13
C ASN A 283 10.01 6.00 -11.47
N VAL A 284 10.98 6.90 -11.35
CA VAL A 284 12.40 6.62 -11.60
C VAL A 284 13.28 6.66 -10.35
N GLY A 285 12.70 6.90 -9.16
CA GLY A 285 13.50 7.18 -7.98
C GLY A 285 12.74 7.25 -6.65
N ILE A 286 13.45 7.69 -5.62
CA ILE A 286 12.91 7.87 -4.27
C ILE A 286 11.89 9.00 -4.27
N GLY A 287 10.80 8.87 -3.50
CA GLY A 287 9.76 9.90 -3.45
C GLY A 287 9.01 10.03 -4.77
N ASN A 288 8.83 8.92 -5.48
CA ASN A 288 8.05 8.85 -6.72
C ASN A 288 8.50 9.88 -7.78
N GLU A 289 9.81 10.15 -7.87
CA GLU A 289 10.35 11.09 -8.86
C GLU A 289 9.94 10.71 -10.29
N GLY A 290 9.43 11.68 -11.05
CA GLY A 290 9.01 11.47 -12.45
C GLY A 290 7.71 10.68 -12.61
N ALA A 291 6.93 10.57 -11.54
CA ALA A 291 5.53 10.16 -11.63
C ALA A 291 4.66 11.31 -12.12
N ASN A 292 3.59 10.95 -12.83
CA ASN A 292 2.64 11.90 -13.44
C ASN A 292 1.22 11.78 -12.84
N ILE A 293 1.07 10.97 -11.80
CA ILE A 293 -0.20 10.68 -11.13
C ILE A 293 -0.06 10.79 -9.61
N ASP A 294 -1.05 11.43 -8.99
CA ASP A 294 -1.32 11.41 -7.56
C ASP A 294 -2.46 10.45 -7.29
N ILE A 295 -2.16 9.33 -6.61
CA ILE A 295 -3.06 8.18 -6.54
C ILE A 295 -4.01 8.31 -5.36
N LYS A 296 -5.27 7.98 -5.63
CA LYS A 296 -6.29 7.75 -4.62
C LYS A 296 -6.84 6.33 -4.72
N ILE A 297 -7.16 5.75 -3.57
CA ILE A 297 -7.85 4.45 -3.47
C ILE A 297 -9.17 4.65 -2.73
N TRP A 298 -10.28 4.33 -3.40
CA TRP A 298 -11.53 4.04 -2.71
C TRP A 298 -11.63 2.55 -2.41
N MET A 299 -11.96 2.23 -1.16
CA MET A 299 -12.30 0.87 -0.78
C MET A 299 -13.80 0.76 -0.59
N LEU A 300 -14.41 -0.21 -1.26
CA LEU A 300 -15.85 -0.43 -1.27
C LEU A 300 -16.22 -1.84 -0.76
N ASN A 301 -17.39 -1.95 -0.13
CA ASN A 301 -18.09 -3.21 0.15
C ASN A 301 -19.47 -3.15 -0.52
N GLY A 302 -19.63 -3.84 -1.66
CA GLY A 302 -20.77 -3.59 -2.54
C GLY A 302 -20.69 -2.18 -3.14
N THR A 303 -21.73 -1.36 -2.94
CA THR A 303 -21.77 0.05 -3.36
C THR A 303 -21.32 1.02 -2.26
N ASP A 304 -21.13 0.53 -1.04
CA ASP A 304 -20.81 1.38 0.10
C ASP A 304 -19.31 1.64 0.16
N THR A 305 -18.92 2.93 0.21
CA THR A 305 -17.54 3.33 0.46
C THR A 305 -17.20 3.12 1.93
N ILE A 306 -16.21 2.27 2.19
CA ILE A 306 -15.72 1.95 3.53
C ILE A 306 -14.35 2.58 3.83
N GLY A 307 -13.68 3.13 2.81
CA GLY A 307 -12.43 3.86 2.97
C GLY A 307 -12.10 4.73 1.76
N ASN A 308 -11.35 5.80 2.00
CA ASN A 308 -10.81 6.71 1.00
C ASN A 308 -9.40 7.08 1.41
N TYR A 309 -8.41 6.79 0.56
CA TYR A 309 -6.99 6.87 0.90
C TYR A 309 -6.24 7.65 -0.19
N ASN A 310 -5.81 8.86 0.17
CA ASN A 310 -4.89 9.70 -0.59
C ASN A 310 -4.13 10.55 0.43
N PRO A 311 -2.90 10.17 0.82
CA PRO A 311 -2.11 10.93 1.77
C PRO A 311 -1.69 12.28 1.17
N SER A 312 -1.97 13.39 1.83
CA SER A 312 -1.79 14.74 1.28
C SER A 312 -0.35 15.16 0.93
N THR A 313 0.64 14.32 1.23
CA THR A 313 2.07 14.60 1.01
C THR A 313 2.76 13.51 0.19
N LEU A 314 2.04 12.52 -0.30
CA LEU A 314 2.57 11.39 -1.06
C LEU A 314 1.74 11.19 -2.33
N LEU A 315 2.39 10.84 -3.43
CA LEU A 315 1.70 10.46 -4.68
C LEU A 315 1.21 9.01 -4.64
N ASN A 316 1.75 8.18 -3.75
CA ASN A 316 1.27 6.82 -3.53
C ASN A 316 0.14 6.77 -2.50
N ALA A 317 -0.74 5.78 -2.63
CA ALA A 317 -1.77 5.49 -1.65
C ALA A 317 -1.67 4.06 -1.14
N GLY A 318 -2.15 3.83 0.08
CA GLY A 318 -2.08 2.51 0.70
C GLY A 318 -3.17 2.29 1.74
N ILE A 319 -3.39 1.02 2.04
CA ILE A 319 -4.36 0.55 3.02
C ILE A 319 -3.65 -0.44 3.93
N ASP A 320 -3.85 -0.33 5.23
CA ASP A 320 -3.39 -1.31 6.22
C ASP A 320 -4.54 -1.52 7.22
N THR A 321 -5.27 -2.64 7.08
CA THR A 321 -6.51 -2.85 7.83
C THR A 321 -6.89 -4.32 7.98
N ASN A 322 -7.72 -4.61 8.99
CA ASN A 322 -8.32 -5.93 9.15
C ASN A 322 -9.69 -5.97 8.45
N LEU A 323 -9.89 -6.96 7.58
CA LEU A 323 -11.12 -7.18 6.86
C LEU A 323 -11.74 -8.52 7.24
N ASN A 324 -13.06 -8.57 7.27
CA ASN A 324 -13.78 -9.82 7.45
C ASN A 324 -13.85 -10.60 6.13
N ALA A 325 -14.28 -11.86 6.22
CA ALA A 325 -14.62 -12.63 5.02
C ALA A 325 -15.69 -11.86 4.22
N GLY A 326 -15.47 -11.69 2.92
CA GLY A 326 -16.33 -10.85 2.10
C GLY A 326 -15.79 -10.58 0.70
N THR A 327 -16.56 -9.81 -0.07
CA THR A 327 -16.14 -9.28 -1.37
C THR A 327 -15.96 -7.78 -1.25
N TYR A 328 -14.79 -7.29 -1.63
CA TYR A 328 -14.42 -5.89 -1.58
C TYR A 328 -13.99 -5.42 -2.96
N TYR A 329 -14.09 -4.12 -3.20
CA TYR A 329 -13.59 -3.49 -4.40
C TYR A 329 -12.59 -2.40 -4.03
N LEU A 330 -11.48 -2.33 -4.76
CA LEU A 330 -10.56 -1.20 -4.74
C LEU A 330 -10.77 -0.43 -6.04
N VAL A 331 -11.07 0.85 -5.98
CA VAL A 331 -11.16 1.72 -7.15
C VAL A 331 -10.01 2.70 -7.08
N ILE A 332 -9.13 2.65 -8.07
CA ILE A 332 -7.95 3.51 -8.17
C ILE A 332 -8.29 4.69 -9.07
N ASP A 333 -7.81 5.87 -8.69
CA ASP A 333 -8.06 7.12 -9.39
C ASP A 333 -6.82 8.00 -9.37
N GLY A 334 -6.67 8.81 -10.42
CA GLY A 334 -5.68 9.88 -10.50
C GLY A 334 -6.34 11.19 -10.12
N VAL A 335 -5.90 11.81 -9.02
CA VAL A 335 -6.56 13.01 -8.48
C VAL A 335 -5.65 14.23 -8.48
N GLY A 336 -6.24 15.41 -8.26
CA GLY A 336 -5.47 16.61 -7.94
C GLY A 336 -5.05 16.63 -6.47
N ASN A 337 -4.15 17.54 -6.14
CA ASN A 337 -3.75 17.83 -4.76
C ASN A 337 -3.87 19.32 -4.43
N GLU A 338 -3.19 19.78 -3.37
CA GLU A 338 -3.24 21.19 -2.95
C GLU A 338 -2.72 22.16 -4.02
N PHE A 339 -1.86 21.70 -4.93
CA PHE A 339 -1.12 22.55 -5.88
C PHE A 339 -1.64 22.47 -7.32
N HIS A 340 -2.46 21.47 -7.65
CA HIS A 340 -3.04 21.32 -8.99
C HIS A 340 -4.37 20.56 -8.98
N ASN A 341 -5.12 20.70 -10.05
CA ASN A 341 -6.35 19.93 -10.26
C ASN A 341 -6.08 18.55 -10.87
N ASP A 342 -7.09 17.69 -10.81
CA ASP A 342 -7.10 16.32 -11.32
C ASP A 342 -6.72 16.20 -12.81
N PHE A 343 -6.95 17.26 -13.61
CA PHE A 343 -6.88 17.23 -15.07
C PHE A 343 -5.67 16.51 -15.69
N GLY A 344 -4.48 16.63 -15.09
CA GLY A 344 -3.25 16.04 -15.61
C GLY A 344 -2.76 14.80 -14.86
N SER A 345 -3.46 14.37 -13.82
CA SER A 345 -3.05 13.29 -12.91
C SER A 345 -3.33 11.93 -13.54
N MET A 346 -2.43 11.51 -14.44
CA MET A 346 -2.61 10.33 -15.28
C MET A 346 -1.29 9.59 -15.43
N GLY A 347 -1.34 8.27 -15.51
CA GLY A 347 -0.13 7.46 -15.62
C GLY A 347 -0.32 6.01 -15.18
N ILE A 348 0.77 5.26 -15.24
CA ILE A 348 0.81 3.87 -14.79
C ILE A 348 0.94 3.84 -13.27
N PHE A 349 0.31 2.84 -12.66
CA PHE A 349 0.58 2.46 -11.29
C PHE A 349 0.76 0.95 -11.15
N GLN A 350 1.41 0.55 -10.06
CA GLN A 350 1.52 -0.83 -9.61
C GLN A 350 0.76 -0.99 -8.29
N LEU A 351 -0.32 -1.76 -8.31
CA LEU A 351 -1.09 -2.16 -7.14
C LEU A 351 -0.52 -3.46 -6.58
N ASN A 352 0.07 -3.38 -5.38
CA ASN A 352 0.62 -4.51 -4.66
C ASN A 352 -0.21 -4.78 -3.42
N GLY A 353 -0.54 -6.05 -3.17
CA GLY A 353 -1.31 -6.45 -2.01
C GLY A 353 -0.75 -7.65 -1.29
N MET A 354 -0.95 -7.64 0.03
CA MET A 354 -0.60 -8.70 0.96
C MET A 354 -1.80 -9.01 1.85
N VAL A 355 -2.13 -10.29 1.95
CA VAL A 355 -3.29 -10.83 2.65
C VAL A 355 -2.78 -11.88 3.63
N GLU A 356 -2.77 -11.53 4.91
CA GLU A 356 -2.31 -12.38 5.99
C GLU A 356 -3.52 -12.90 6.78
N THR A 357 -3.47 -14.13 7.27
CA THR A 357 -4.49 -14.61 8.20
C THR A 357 -4.32 -13.88 9.53
N VAL A 358 -5.40 -13.31 10.05
CA VAL A 358 -5.42 -12.82 11.43
C VAL A 358 -5.43 -13.99 12.40
N LEU A 359 -4.74 -13.86 13.53
CA LEU A 359 -4.82 -14.85 14.59
C LEU A 359 -6.07 -14.61 15.43
N GLY A 360 -6.99 -15.59 15.38
CA GLY A 360 -8.08 -15.68 16.36
C GLY A 360 -7.56 -15.77 17.79
N VAL A 361 -8.47 -15.80 18.77
CA VAL A 361 -8.10 -15.79 20.19
C VAL A 361 -7.19 -16.97 20.53
N ASN A 362 -5.89 -16.70 20.74
CA ASN A 362 -4.85 -17.71 20.98
C ASN A 362 -4.44 -17.82 22.45
N TYR A 363 -4.96 -16.92 23.28
CA TYR A 363 -4.85 -16.92 24.71
C TYR A 363 -6.13 -16.32 25.28
N LEU A 364 -6.70 -16.97 26.29
CA LEU A 364 -7.88 -16.51 26.99
C LEU A 364 -7.87 -17.10 28.41
N ASP A 365 -7.83 -16.23 29.40
CA ASP A 365 -7.84 -16.61 30.81
C ASP A 365 -8.87 -15.78 31.59
N LEU A 366 -9.78 -16.48 32.26
CA LEU A 366 -10.78 -15.92 33.15
C LEU A 366 -10.33 -16.12 34.60
N ASN A 367 -10.25 -15.00 35.33
CA ASN A 367 -10.02 -14.95 36.75
C ASN A 367 -11.28 -14.42 37.46
N GLY A 368 -11.49 -14.88 38.69
CA GLY A 368 -12.55 -14.33 39.50
C GLY A 368 -12.35 -14.55 40.99
N VAL A 369 -12.93 -13.65 41.77
CA VAL A 369 -12.91 -13.66 43.23
C VAL A 369 -14.31 -13.38 43.78
N ALA A 370 -14.65 -14.04 44.87
CA ALA A 370 -15.82 -13.66 45.66
C ALA A 370 -15.42 -12.48 46.55
N GLY A 371 -15.94 -11.30 46.24
CA GLY A 371 -15.71 -10.05 46.95
C GLY A 371 -16.66 -9.81 48.12
N ALA A 372 -16.52 -8.64 48.74
CA ALA A 372 -17.41 -8.20 49.81
C ALA A 372 -18.88 -8.12 49.35
N ASN A 373 -19.82 -8.18 50.31
CA ASN A 373 -21.26 -8.07 50.05
C ASN A 373 -21.84 -9.14 49.10
N GLN A 374 -21.25 -10.33 49.07
CA GLN A 374 -21.69 -11.47 48.24
C GLN A 374 -21.60 -11.17 46.74
N THR A 375 -20.62 -10.36 46.33
CA THR A 375 -20.36 -10.07 44.93
C THR A 375 -19.32 -11.03 44.37
N HIS A 376 -19.45 -11.39 43.11
CA HIS A 376 -18.44 -12.07 42.31
C HIS A 376 -17.84 -11.05 41.36
N GLN A 377 -16.52 -10.94 41.40
CA GLN A 377 -15.74 -10.05 40.56
C GLN A 377 -14.98 -10.91 39.56
N PHE A 378 -15.07 -10.53 38.29
CA PHE A 378 -14.43 -11.20 37.18
C PHE A 378 -13.42 -10.25 36.55
N ALA A 379 -12.29 -10.79 36.15
CA ALA A 379 -11.30 -10.11 35.33
C ALA A 379 -10.73 -11.12 34.33
N TRP A 380 -10.43 -10.68 33.11
CA TRP A 380 -9.91 -11.57 32.09
C TRP A 380 -8.86 -10.89 31.22
N SER A 381 -8.09 -11.72 30.53
CA SER A 381 -7.17 -11.28 29.49
C SER A 381 -7.23 -12.25 28.31
N PHE A 382 -7.06 -11.70 27.11
CA PHE A 382 -6.97 -12.48 25.88
C PHE A 382 -6.00 -11.84 24.89
N ARG A 383 -5.57 -12.61 23.89
CA ARG A 383 -4.75 -12.12 22.76
C ARG A 383 -5.37 -12.56 21.45
N THR A 384 -5.62 -11.59 20.56
CA THR A 384 -6.14 -11.81 19.22
C THR A 384 -5.80 -10.62 18.34
N ASP A 385 -5.64 -10.88 17.03
CA ASP A 385 -5.50 -9.84 16.00
C ASP A 385 -6.86 -9.53 15.34
N GLU A 386 -7.94 -10.16 15.82
CA GLU A 386 -9.31 -9.97 15.33
C GLU A 386 -10.07 -8.92 16.14
N MET A 387 -11.02 -8.25 15.47
CA MET A 387 -12.01 -7.43 16.17
C MET A 387 -12.89 -8.29 17.07
N VAL A 388 -12.99 -7.91 18.35
CA VAL A 388 -13.88 -8.55 19.33
C VAL A 388 -15.22 -7.83 19.34
N ASN A 389 -16.29 -8.55 18.97
CA ASN A 389 -17.64 -8.01 18.94
C ASN A 389 -18.25 -7.92 20.34
N SER A 390 -18.06 -8.97 21.13
CA SER A 390 -18.66 -9.08 22.47
C SER A 390 -17.93 -10.05 23.37
N ILE A 391 -18.02 -9.78 24.68
CA ILE A 391 -17.60 -10.67 25.73
C ILE A 391 -18.85 -11.21 26.43
N VAL A 392 -19.02 -12.53 26.46
CA VAL A 392 -20.17 -13.16 27.13
C VAL A 392 -19.68 -13.93 28.34
N ILE A 393 -20.21 -13.60 29.52
CA ILE A 393 -20.02 -14.42 30.72
C ILE A 393 -21.20 -15.39 30.80
N GLU A 394 -20.90 -16.67 30.97
CA GLU A 394 -21.91 -17.69 31.23
C GLU A 394 -21.74 -18.24 32.63
N SER A 395 -22.87 -18.66 33.22
CA SER A 395 -22.91 -19.28 34.53
C SER A 395 -23.56 -20.65 34.49
N SER A 396 -23.17 -21.53 35.40
CA SER A 396 -23.67 -22.90 35.52
C SER A 396 -23.75 -23.34 36.98
N ARG A 397 -24.65 -24.27 37.27
CA ARG A 397 -24.78 -24.93 38.59
C ARG A 397 -24.14 -26.31 38.66
N ASP A 398 -23.81 -26.89 37.51
CA ASP A 398 -23.29 -28.26 37.40
C ASP A 398 -21.97 -28.34 36.62
N ALA A 399 -21.40 -27.20 36.23
CA ALA A 399 -20.21 -27.05 35.39
C ALA A 399 -20.33 -27.69 33.99
N LYS A 400 -21.54 -28.05 33.55
CA LYS A 400 -21.81 -28.70 32.26
C LYS A 400 -22.76 -27.86 31.42
N ASN A 401 -23.88 -27.46 32.01
CA ASN A 401 -24.92 -26.69 31.35
C ASN A 401 -24.72 -25.21 31.70
N PHE A 402 -24.16 -24.46 30.76
CA PHE A 402 -23.91 -23.04 30.91
C PHE A 402 -25.01 -22.21 30.25
N THR A 403 -25.42 -21.14 30.93
CA THR A 403 -26.39 -20.17 30.42
C THR A 403 -25.80 -18.77 30.50
N ARG A 404 -26.09 -17.93 29.51
CA ARG A 404 -25.66 -16.53 29.45
C ARG A 404 -26.06 -15.78 30.72
N LEU A 405 -25.07 -15.20 31.38
CA LEU A 405 -25.25 -14.30 32.52
C LEU A 405 -25.34 -12.85 32.04
N VAL A 406 -24.38 -12.42 31.21
CA VAL A 406 -24.31 -11.06 30.67
C VAL A 406 -23.57 -11.07 29.34
N SER A 407 -23.87 -10.10 28.47
CA SER A 407 -23.11 -9.79 27.27
C SER A 407 -22.58 -8.36 27.41
N LEU A 408 -21.29 -8.18 27.19
CA LEU A 408 -20.54 -6.95 27.35
C LEU A 408 -19.91 -6.54 26.02
N ALA A 409 -19.49 -5.28 25.90
CA ALA A 409 -18.73 -4.80 24.75
C ALA A 409 -17.37 -5.52 24.67
N GLY A 410 -16.80 -5.64 23.47
CA GLY A 410 -15.54 -6.35 23.22
C GLY A 410 -14.31 -5.76 23.96
N GLU A 411 -14.39 -4.48 24.34
CA GLU A 411 -13.34 -3.73 25.05
C GLU A 411 -13.30 -4.04 26.56
N GLU A 412 -14.36 -4.64 27.11
CA GLU A 412 -14.47 -4.88 28.55
C GLU A 412 -13.50 -5.98 29.01
N ASN A 413 -12.89 -5.78 30.18
CA ASN A 413 -11.93 -6.72 30.77
C ASN A 413 -12.28 -7.15 32.20
N HIS A 414 -13.39 -6.64 32.75
CA HIS A 414 -13.87 -6.98 34.08
C HIS A 414 -15.39 -6.88 34.18
N TYR A 415 -15.97 -7.57 35.18
CA TYR A 415 -17.40 -7.47 35.48
C TYR A 415 -17.67 -7.80 36.94
N MET A 416 -18.73 -7.22 37.50
CA MET A 416 -19.17 -7.52 38.87
C MET A 416 -20.62 -7.95 38.87
N TYR A 417 -20.91 -9.05 39.59
CA TYR A 417 -22.21 -9.68 39.66
C TYR A 417 -22.55 -10.05 41.10
N LYS A 418 -23.81 -9.98 41.51
CA LYS A 418 -24.29 -10.50 42.79
C LYS A 418 -25.18 -11.71 42.55
N PRO A 419 -24.77 -12.94 42.91
CA PRO A 419 -25.58 -14.13 42.68
C PRO A 419 -26.90 -14.12 43.47
N ALA A 420 -27.99 -14.53 42.82
CA ALA A 420 -29.33 -14.55 43.41
C ALA A 420 -29.59 -15.73 44.37
N SER A 421 -28.79 -16.80 44.32
CA SER A 421 -29.01 -18.00 45.12
C SER A 421 -27.72 -18.53 45.73
N GLU A 422 -27.88 -19.25 46.83
CA GLU A 422 -26.79 -19.82 47.61
C GLU A 422 -26.04 -20.93 46.86
N GLY A 423 -24.79 -21.17 47.28
CA GLY A 423 -23.94 -22.25 46.79
C GLY A 423 -22.95 -21.82 45.70
N ILE A 424 -22.21 -22.82 45.21
CA ILE A 424 -21.18 -22.64 44.18
C ILE A 424 -21.86 -22.34 42.84
N VAL A 425 -21.30 -21.38 42.12
CA VAL A 425 -21.62 -21.09 40.72
C VAL A 425 -20.35 -21.23 39.90
N TYR A 426 -20.44 -21.93 38.79
CA TYR A 426 -19.36 -22.05 37.82
C TYR A 426 -19.51 -20.98 36.75
N TYR A 427 -18.41 -20.36 36.35
CA TYR A 427 -18.40 -19.33 35.31
C TYR A 427 -17.38 -19.67 34.24
N ARG A 428 -17.71 -19.31 32.99
CA ARG A 428 -16.78 -19.28 31.87
C ARG A 428 -17.06 -18.05 31.02
N LEU A 429 -16.11 -17.69 30.18
CA LEU A 429 -16.18 -16.56 29.29
C LEU A 429 -16.11 -17.03 27.84
N LEU A 430 -16.91 -16.39 26.97
CA LEU A 430 -16.87 -16.55 25.53
C LEU A 430 -16.45 -15.21 24.92
N VAL A 431 -15.31 -15.18 24.24
CA VAL A 431 -14.88 -14.04 23.43
C VAL A 431 -15.39 -14.24 22.01
N GLN A 432 -16.39 -13.48 21.60
CA GLN A 432 -16.98 -13.57 20.26
C GLN A 432 -16.28 -12.57 19.34
N THR A 433 -15.59 -13.08 18.33
CA THR A 433 -14.93 -12.27 17.31
C THR A 433 -15.79 -12.20 16.05
N ALA A 434 -15.44 -11.31 15.13
CA ALA A 434 -16.13 -11.22 13.84
C ALA A 434 -16.05 -12.51 13.03
N SER A 435 -14.94 -13.25 13.11
CA SER A 435 -14.76 -14.53 12.41
C SER A 435 -15.43 -15.71 13.14
N ASN A 436 -15.59 -15.63 14.46
CA ASN A 436 -16.19 -16.69 15.28
C ASN A 436 -17.30 -16.14 16.20
N PRO A 437 -18.54 -15.98 15.69
CA PRO A 437 -19.69 -15.60 16.49
C PRO A 437 -20.04 -16.62 17.59
N GLY A 438 -19.59 -17.88 17.45
CA GLY A 438 -19.74 -18.91 18.48
C GLY A 438 -18.86 -18.70 19.71
N GLY A 439 -17.81 -17.88 19.58
CA GLY A 439 -16.91 -17.47 20.64
C GLY A 439 -15.85 -18.48 21.03
N PHE A 440 -14.71 -17.96 21.48
CA PHE A 440 -13.63 -18.75 22.09
C PHE A 440 -13.87 -18.88 23.58
N VAL A 441 -13.78 -20.11 24.11
CA VAL A 441 -14.16 -20.43 25.49
C VAL A 441 -12.94 -20.37 26.41
N SER A 442 -13.08 -19.73 27.56
CA SER A 442 -12.06 -19.68 28.61
C SER A 442 -11.99 -20.97 29.45
N ASN A 443 -11.05 -21.01 30.39
CA ASN A 443 -11.15 -21.87 31.57
C ASN A 443 -12.46 -21.63 32.36
N ILE A 444 -12.86 -22.63 33.15
CA ILE A 444 -14.01 -22.54 34.07
C ILE A 444 -13.50 -22.20 35.47
N ILE A 445 -14.10 -21.21 36.12
CA ILE A 445 -13.87 -20.88 37.54
C ILE A 445 -15.10 -21.22 38.38
N ALA A 446 -14.92 -21.48 39.68
CA ALA A 446 -16.01 -21.70 40.62
C ALA A 446 -15.95 -20.67 41.75
N LEU A 447 -17.06 -20.00 42.04
CA LEU A 447 -17.18 -19.01 43.11
C LEU A 447 -18.42 -19.31 43.97
N ASP A 448 -18.31 -19.08 45.27
CA ASP A 448 -19.38 -19.34 46.25
C ASP A 448 -20.14 -18.05 46.59
N ALA A 449 -21.46 -18.06 46.34
CA ALA A 449 -22.35 -16.92 46.55
C ALA A 449 -22.47 -16.48 48.02
N LYS A 450 -22.18 -17.36 48.98
CA LYS A 450 -22.08 -17.00 50.41
C LYS A 450 -20.69 -17.33 50.93
N GLN A 451 -19.82 -16.31 50.96
CA GLN A 451 -18.66 -16.32 51.85
C GLN A 451 -19.18 -16.38 53.30
N ASN A 452 -19.34 -17.57 53.88
CA ASN A 452 -19.47 -17.75 55.34
C ASN A 452 -18.15 -17.44 56.07
N GLY A 453 -17.32 -16.54 55.55
CA GLY A 453 -15.98 -16.19 56.06
C GLY A 453 -14.94 -17.31 55.95
N ARG A 454 -15.19 -18.41 55.22
CA ARG A 454 -14.23 -19.51 55.07
C ARG A 454 -13.40 -19.34 53.79
N ALA A 455 -12.07 -19.28 53.95
CA ALA A 455 -11.14 -19.09 52.83
C ALA A 455 -10.97 -20.30 51.90
N VAL A 456 -11.38 -21.49 52.34
CA VAL A 456 -11.31 -22.75 51.58
C VAL A 456 -12.57 -23.55 51.84
N ARG A 457 -13.12 -24.19 50.80
CA ARG A 457 -14.27 -25.08 50.90
C ARG A 457 -14.08 -26.32 50.05
N ILE A 458 -14.44 -27.48 50.59
CA ILE A 458 -14.43 -28.74 49.86
C ILE A 458 -15.62 -28.81 48.89
N ILE A 459 -15.32 -29.04 47.60
CA ILE A 459 -16.32 -29.23 46.53
C ILE A 459 -16.70 -30.70 46.44
N GLN A 460 -15.70 -31.57 46.34
CA GLN A 460 -15.88 -32.99 46.14
C GLN A 460 -14.69 -33.76 46.69
N ALA A 461 -14.94 -34.91 47.30
CA ALA A 461 -13.92 -35.89 47.67
C ALA A 461 -14.13 -37.18 46.88
N SER A 462 -13.05 -37.75 46.35
CA SER A 462 -13.02 -39.04 45.67
C SER A 462 -11.92 -39.93 46.29
N ALA A 463 -11.82 -41.18 45.83
CA ALA A 463 -10.83 -42.15 46.30
C ALA A 463 -9.37 -41.66 46.24
N GLN A 464 -9.04 -40.71 45.35
CA GLN A 464 -7.66 -40.26 45.12
C GLN A 464 -7.51 -38.73 45.09
N THR A 465 -8.60 -37.98 45.02
CA THR A 465 -8.57 -36.53 44.87
C THR A 465 -9.56 -35.83 45.79
N LEU A 466 -9.13 -34.69 46.32
CA LEU A 466 -9.98 -33.73 47.02
C LEU A 466 -10.01 -32.46 46.19
N THR A 467 -11.18 -32.11 45.66
CA THR A 467 -11.39 -30.87 44.93
C THR A 467 -11.89 -29.81 45.90
N VAL A 468 -11.18 -28.69 45.98
CA VAL A 468 -11.51 -27.57 46.86
C VAL A 468 -11.57 -26.28 46.08
N THR A 469 -12.39 -25.33 46.52
CA THR A 469 -12.29 -23.95 46.06
C THR A 469 -11.62 -23.11 47.13
N SER A 470 -10.80 -22.15 46.72
CA SER A 470 -10.15 -21.22 47.61
C SER A 470 -10.30 -19.78 47.15
N ASN A 471 -10.41 -18.83 48.09
CA ASN A 471 -10.52 -17.41 47.77
C ASN A 471 -9.17 -16.69 47.63
N GLY A 472 -8.06 -17.43 47.69
CA GLY A 472 -6.73 -16.85 47.66
C GLY A 472 -5.63 -17.88 47.87
N ASN A 473 -4.44 -17.37 48.18
CA ASN A 473 -3.24 -18.18 48.30
C ASN A 473 -3.02 -18.66 49.73
N HIS A 474 -3.36 -19.91 50.04
CA HIS A 474 -3.31 -20.44 51.41
C HIS A 474 -2.50 -21.74 51.49
N PRO A 475 -1.50 -21.86 52.38
CA PRO A 475 -0.86 -23.15 52.63
C PRO A 475 -1.85 -24.14 53.23
N TYR A 476 -1.79 -25.40 52.79
CA TYR A 476 -2.68 -26.46 53.25
C TYR A 476 -1.93 -27.75 53.61
N GLN A 477 -2.58 -28.56 54.44
CA GLN A 477 -2.22 -29.94 54.78
C GLN A 477 -3.48 -30.80 54.78
N VAL A 478 -3.40 -31.99 54.19
CA VAL A 478 -4.40 -33.04 54.34
C VAL A 478 -3.88 -34.04 55.37
N LEU A 479 -4.68 -34.34 56.37
CA LEU A 479 -4.32 -35.17 57.52
C LEU A 479 -5.28 -36.36 57.64
N SER A 480 -4.76 -37.52 58.03
CA SER A 480 -5.57 -38.65 58.51
C SER A 480 -6.13 -38.37 59.91
N MET A 481 -7.07 -39.20 60.38
CA MET A 481 -7.56 -39.12 61.78
C MET A 481 -6.48 -39.46 62.83
N SER A 482 -5.43 -40.18 62.44
CA SER A 482 -4.25 -40.40 63.31
C SER A 482 -3.27 -39.22 63.29
N GLY A 483 -3.55 -38.15 62.54
CA GLY A 483 -2.70 -36.96 62.43
C GLY A 483 -1.57 -37.09 61.41
N GLN A 484 -1.52 -38.16 60.62
CA GLN A 484 -0.52 -38.34 59.57
C GLN A 484 -0.78 -37.38 58.40
N ILE A 485 0.25 -36.67 57.94
CA ILE A 485 0.16 -35.79 56.77
C ILE A 485 0.11 -36.66 55.50
N MET A 486 -1.00 -36.58 54.79
CA MET A 486 -1.29 -37.29 53.55
C MET A 486 -1.02 -36.46 52.30
N GLY A 487 -0.98 -35.13 52.45
CA GLY A 487 -0.66 -34.19 51.38
C GLY A 487 -0.43 -32.79 51.95
N LYS A 488 0.36 -31.97 51.27
CA LYS A 488 0.58 -30.57 51.64
C LYS A 488 0.91 -29.74 50.41
N GLY A 489 0.62 -28.45 50.45
CA GLY A 489 0.94 -27.56 49.35
C GLY A 489 0.41 -26.16 49.59
N LYS A 490 0.20 -25.43 48.50
CA LYS A 490 -0.38 -24.09 48.51
C LYS A 490 -1.59 -24.08 47.58
N LEU A 491 -2.73 -23.64 48.11
CA LEU A 491 -3.92 -23.36 47.33
C LEU A 491 -3.72 -22.06 46.56
N THR A 492 -4.35 -21.98 45.40
CA THR A 492 -4.47 -20.76 44.60
C THR A 492 -5.93 -20.33 44.54
N SER A 493 -6.21 -19.06 44.19
CA SER A 493 -7.59 -18.61 44.03
C SER A 493 -8.33 -19.47 42.98
N GLY A 494 -9.55 -19.89 43.27
CA GLY A 494 -10.35 -20.77 42.42
C GLY A 494 -10.25 -22.26 42.80
N ILE A 495 -10.44 -23.14 41.81
CA ILE A 495 -10.50 -24.59 42.01
C ILE A 495 -9.08 -25.17 42.12
N ASN A 496 -8.84 -25.98 43.15
CA ASN A 496 -7.61 -26.73 43.37
C ASN A 496 -7.94 -28.22 43.50
N ILE A 497 -7.19 -29.06 42.80
CA ILE A 497 -7.29 -30.52 42.90
C ILE A 497 -6.11 -31.01 43.72
N LEU A 498 -6.41 -31.55 44.90
CA LEU A 498 -5.42 -32.05 45.84
C LEU A 498 -5.35 -33.57 45.72
N HIS A 499 -4.18 -34.13 45.44
CA HIS A 499 -4.01 -35.58 45.42
C HIS A 499 -3.92 -36.10 46.85
N VAL A 500 -4.79 -37.05 47.19
CA VAL A 500 -4.88 -37.68 48.50
C VAL A 500 -4.68 -39.18 48.32
N SER A 501 -3.45 -39.64 48.45
CA SER A 501 -3.09 -41.05 48.25
C SER A 501 -3.14 -41.84 49.55
N GLY A 502 -3.97 -42.90 49.61
CA GLY A 502 -3.82 -43.98 50.62
C GLY A 502 -4.64 -43.86 51.90
N GLY A 503 -5.70 -43.04 51.95
CA GLY A 503 -6.60 -42.96 53.11
C GLY A 503 -8.05 -43.27 52.75
N LYS A 504 -8.64 -44.29 53.38
CA LYS A 504 -10.11 -44.49 53.41
C LYS A 504 -10.65 -44.02 54.75
N GLY A 505 -11.83 -43.40 54.74
CA GLY A 505 -12.50 -42.92 55.94
C GLY A 505 -12.42 -41.40 56.15
N LEU A 506 -12.66 -40.96 57.39
CA LEU A 506 -12.67 -39.54 57.76
C LEU A 506 -11.25 -38.95 57.69
N MET A 507 -11.13 -37.72 57.19
CA MET A 507 -9.88 -36.99 57.00
C MET A 507 -10.08 -35.51 57.31
N LEU A 508 -8.97 -34.80 57.51
CA LEU A 508 -8.97 -33.37 57.83
C LEU A 508 -8.19 -32.58 56.77
N LEU A 509 -8.81 -31.54 56.21
CA LEU A 509 -8.11 -30.52 55.46
C LEU A 509 -7.81 -29.35 56.40
N ARG A 510 -6.54 -29.16 56.73
CA ARG A 510 -6.06 -27.98 57.46
C ARG A 510 -5.54 -26.95 56.47
N TYR A 511 -5.90 -25.69 56.66
CA TYR A 511 -5.34 -24.58 55.89
C TYR A 511 -5.15 -23.36 56.79
N GLN A 512 -4.28 -22.44 56.38
CA GLN A 512 -4.00 -21.22 57.13
C GLN A 512 -4.26 -20.00 56.24
N ASP A 513 -5.01 -19.03 56.76
CA ASP A 513 -5.15 -17.70 56.17
C ASP A 513 -4.56 -16.63 57.12
N HIS A 514 -4.74 -15.35 56.80
CA HIS A 514 -4.22 -14.23 57.61
C HIS A 514 -4.86 -14.11 59.02
N ASN A 515 -6.03 -14.71 59.23
CA ASN A 515 -6.82 -14.64 60.46
C ASN A 515 -6.63 -15.88 61.35
N GLY A 516 -6.08 -16.98 60.83
CA GLY A 516 -5.76 -18.16 61.65
C GLY A 516 -5.60 -19.46 60.88
N VAL A 517 -5.57 -20.57 61.64
CA VAL A 517 -5.52 -21.93 61.11
C VAL A 517 -6.91 -22.56 61.23
N TYR A 518 -7.42 -23.06 60.11
CA TYR A 518 -8.75 -23.66 59.99
C TYR A 518 -8.64 -25.14 59.65
N THR A 519 -9.70 -25.89 59.92
CA THR A 519 -9.75 -27.32 59.61
C THR A 519 -11.15 -27.72 59.17
N GLU A 520 -11.24 -28.38 58.01
CA GLU A 520 -12.46 -29.00 57.50
C GLU A 520 -12.38 -30.51 57.56
N LYS A 521 -13.51 -31.19 57.79
CA LYS A 521 -13.64 -32.65 57.80
C LYS A 521 -14.21 -33.11 56.46
N PHE A 522 -13.66 -34.18 55.90
CA PHE A 522 -14.22 -34.85 54.73
C PHE A 522 -14.00 -36.36 54.80
N THR A 523 -14.74 -37.11 53.98
CA THR A 523 -14.66 -38.57 53.96
C THR A 523 -14.29 -39.02 52.56
N ILE A 524 -13.30 -39.90 52.45
CA ILE A 524 -12.99 -40.64 51.23
C ILE A 524 -13.63 -42.04 51.37
N GLN A 525 -14.49 -42.39 50.42
CA GLN A 525 -15.08 -43.74 50.33
C GLN A 525 -14.13 -44.73 49.65
#